data_AF-A0A5N5PGM5-F1
#
_entry.id   AF-A0A5N5PGM5-F1
#
_cell.length_a   1.000
_cell.length_b   1.000
_cell.length_c   1.000
_cell.angle_alpha   90.00
_cell.angle_beta   90.00
_cell.angle_gamma   90.00
#
_symmetry.space_group_name_H-M   'P 1'
#
loop_
_entity.id
_entity.type
_entity.pdbx_description
1 polymer ?
#
loop_
_entity_poly.entity_id
_entity_poly.type
_entity_poly.pdbx_seq_one_letter_code
_entity_poly.pdbx_strand_id
1 'polypeptide(L)'
;MSKRRPISKFNYFAVSTPVAGFRMCKPSYHAARADAPLGYIAMSALVMDSRMESSPRLLLLQRAAGDVDANKWEPPGGAFDDDDNTILHAAARELWEEAGLEVGRFRGLVGDPYFFSA
;
A
#
# COMPACT_ATOMS: atom_id res chain seq x y z
N MET A 1 -5.16 -0.18 20.12
CA MET A 1 -5.71 -1.55 20.05
C MET A 1 -4.78 -2.36 19.16
N SER A 2 -3.94 -3.24 19.73
CA SER A 2 -2.97 -4.02 18.94
C SER A 2 -3.74 -5.08 18.15
N LYS A 3 -3.91 -4.85 16.84
CA LYS A 3 -4.45 -5.87 15.92
C LYS A 3 -3.43 -7.01 15.90
N ARG A 4 -3.73 -8.15 16.54
CA ARG A 4 -2.89 -9.35 16.41
C ARG A 4 -2.97 -9.80 14.95
N ARG A 5 -1.93 -9.50 14.17
CA ARG A 5 -1.84 -9.79 12.73
C ARG A 5 -1.47 -11.27 12.54
N PRO A 6 -2.25 -12.09 11.83
CA PRO A 6 -1.80 -13.41 11.42
C PRO A 6 -0.74 -13.23 10.33
N ILE A 7 0.54 -13.30 10.72
CA ILE A 7 1.71 -13.13 9.85
C ILE A 7 1.66 -14.04 8.60
N SER A 8 0.98 -15.19 8.68
CA SER A 8 0.94 -16.18 7.60
C SER A 8 0.13 -15.78 6.37
N LYS A 9 -0.83 -14.85 6.48
CA LYS A 9 -1.73 -14.51 5.35
C LYS A 9 -1.10 -13.62 4.28
N PHE A 10 -0.03 -12.90 4.59
CA PHE A 10 0.52 -11.86 3.72
C PHE A 10 1.81 -12.26 3.00
N ASN A 11 2.32 -13.47 3.21
CA ASN A 11 3.63 -13.87 2.70
C ASN A 11 3.61 -14.37 1.24
N TYR A 12 2.43 -14.55 0.65
CA TYR A 12 2.29 -15.20 -0.66
C TYR A 12 1.51 -14.32 -1.65
N PHE A 13 2.23 -13.42 -2.32
CA PHE A 13 1.73 -12.68 -3.47
C PHE A 13 2.76 -12.66 -4.60
N ALA A 14 2.28 -12.67 -5.84
CA ALA A 14 3.13 -12.49 -7.01
C ALA A 14 3.49 -11.01 -7.21
N VAL A 15 4.68 -10.76 -7.77
CA VAL A 15 5.17 -9.40 -8.02
C VAL A 15 5.70 -9.36 -9.45
N SER A 16 5.16 -8.44 -10.26
CA SER A 16 5.67 -8.17 -11.60
C SER A 16 6.94 -7.32 -11.53
N THR A 17 7.82 -7.43 -12.54
CA THR A 17 9.09 -6.69 -12.61
C THR A 17 8.99 -5.18 -12.34
N PRO A 18 7.98 -4.44 -12.85
CA PRO A 18 7.88 -3.00 -12.63
C PRO A 18 7.75 -2.58 -11.16
N VAL A 19 7.33 -3.50 -10.28
CA VAL A 19 7.15 -3.26 -8.84
C VAL A 19 8.12 -4.06 -7.98
N ALA A 20 9.05 -4.81 -8.59
CA ALA A 20 9.99 -5.65 -7.86
C ALA A 20 10.92 -4.84 -6.93
N GLY A 21 11.26 -3.60 -7.32
CA GLY A 21 12.08 -2.68 -6.51
C GLY A 21 11.41 -2.25 -5.19
N PHE A 22 10.09 -2.44 -5.05
CA PHE A 22 9.36 -2.16 -3.81
C PHE A 22 9.31 -3.35 -2.84
N ARG A 23 9.97 -4.48 -3.17
CA ARG A 23 10.32 -5.53 -2.19
C ARG A 23 11.50 -5.08 -1.31
N MET A 24 11.34 -3.94 -0.66
CA MET A 24 12.35 -3.30 0.14
C MET A 24 11.82 -3.04 1.55
N CYS A 25 12.58 -3.43 2.57
CA CYS A 25 12.28 -3.11 3.96
C CYS A 25 12.59 -1.62 4.23
N LYS A 26 12.00 -1.08 5.30
CA LYS A 26 12.11 0.34 5.63
C LYS A 26 13.56 0.82 5.83
N PRO A 27 14.43 0.09 6.54
CA PRO A 27 15.85 0.47 6.65
C PRO A 27 16.55 0.58 5.29
N SER A 28 16.34 -0.38 4.38
CA SER A 28 16.91 -0.33 3.04
C SER A 28 16.36 0.82 2.21
N TYR A 29 15.07 1.16 2.37
CA TYR A 29 14.45 2.28 1.68
C TYR A 29 15.03 3.63 2.14
N HIS A 30 15.30 3.77 3.44
CA HIS A 30 16.02 4.94 3.98
C HIS A 30 17.47 4.98 3.51
N ALA A 31 18.18 3.85 3.53
CA ALA A 31 19.58 3.80 3.09
C ALA A 31 19.74 4.20 1.62
N ALA A 32 18.78 3.83 0.77
CA ALA A 32 18.75 4.23 -0.64
C ALA A 32 18.46 5.74 -0.85
N ARG A 33 18.12 6.47 0.21
CA ARG A 33 17.76 7.90 0.22
C ARG A 33 18.45 8.63 1.37
N ALA A 34 19.71 8.29 1.64
CA ALA A 34 20.45 8.83 2.79
C ALA A 34 20.62 10.36 2.74
N ASP A 35 20.53 10.97 1.56
CA ASP A 35 20.58 12.41 1.32
C ASP A 35 19.26 13.14 1.63
N ALA A 36 18.15 12.41 1.74
CA ALA A 36 16.81 12.95 2.01
C ALA A 36 16.04 12.04 2.97
N PRO A 37 16.35 12.09 4.29
CA PRO A 37 15.69 11.25 5.28
C PRO A 37 14.19 11.56 5.37
N LEU A 38 13.37 10.53 5.20
CA LEU A 38 11.91 10.64 5.24
C LEU A 38 11.42 10.44 6.68
N GLY A 39 10.65 11.39 7.21
CA GLY A 39 10.01 11.23 8.52
C GLY A 39 8.80 10.28 8.50
N TYR A 40 8.19 10.11 7.33
CA TYR A 40 7.02 9.26 7.13
C TYR A 40 7.00 8.70 5.70
N ILE A 41 6.59 7.45 5.56
CA ILE A 41 6.42 6.77 4.27
C ILE A 41 5.02 6.18 4.27
N ALA A 42 4.23 6.55 3.27
CA ALA A 42 2.88 6.02 3.05
C ALA A 42 2.79 5.38 1.68
N MET A 43 1.81 4.50 1.52
CA MET A 43 1.49 3.90 0.23
C MET A 43 -0.02 3.70 0.11
N SER A 44 -0.52 3.62 -1.13
CA SER A 44 -1.88 3.17 -1.42
C SER A 44 -1.95 2.12 -2.53
N ALA A 45 -2.91 1.21 -2.43
CA ALA A 45 -3.13 0.11 -3.36
C ALA A 45 -4.33 0.40 -4.27
N LEU A 46 -4.09 0.53 -5.58
CA LEU A 46 -5.15 0.69 -6.57
C LEU A 46 -5.62 -0.69 -7.06
N VAL A 47 -6.83 -1.10 -6.66
CA VAL A 47 -7.45 -2.35 -7.12
C VAL A 47 -8.37 -2.06 -8.29
N MET A 48 -7.99 -2.55 -9.46
CA MET A 48 -8.74 -2.38 -10.69
C MET A 48 -9.50 -3.66 -11.05
N ASP A 49 -10.81 -3.57 -11.17
CA ASP A 49 -11.65 -4.56 -11.81
C ASP A 49 -11.69 -4.29 -13.31
N SER A 50 -10.92 -5.08 -14.05
CA SER A 50 -10.80 -4.99 -15.51
C SER A 50 -11.57 -6.07 -16.25
N ARG A 51 -12.59 -6.69 -15.62
CA ARG A 51 -13.39 -7.76 -16.27
C ARG A 51 -14.16 -7.25 -17.49
N MET A 52 -14.50 -5.96 -17.51
CA MET A 52 -15.05 -5.28 -18.68
C MET A 52 -14.02 -4.27 -19.20
N GLU A 53 -13.38 -4.56 -20.33
CA GLU A 53 -12.30 -3.72 -20.88
C GLU A 53 -12.73 -2.28 -21.16
N SER A 54 -13.98 -2.08 -21.60
CA SER A 54 -14.53 -0.76 -21.91
C SER A 54 -14.94 0.04 -20.68
N SER A 55 -14.98 -0.56 -19.49
CA SER A 55 -15.42 0.09 -18.25
C SER A 55 -14.69 -0.47 -17.04
N PRO A 56 -13.36 -0.22 -16.93
CA PRO A 56 -12.60 -0.61 -15.75
C PRO A 56 -13.13 0.14 -14.53
N ARG A 57 -13.24 -0.56 -13.40
CA ARG A 57 -13.67 0.03 -12.12
C ARG A 57 -12.53 0.01 -11.13
N LEU A 58 -12.41 1.07 -10.34
CA LEU A 58 -11.44 1.18 -9.26
C LEU A 58 -12.14 1.00 -7.92
N LEU A 59 -11.56 0.22 -7.02
CA LEU A 59 -12.00 0.19 -5.62
C LEU A 59 -11.55 1.46 -4.91
N LEU A 60 -12.50 2.15 -4.30
CA LEU A 60 -12.27 3.21 -3.34
C LEU A 60 -13.04 2.89 -2.06
N LEU A 61 -12.50 3.34 -0.93
CA LEU A 61 -13.11 3.27 0.38
C LEU A 61 -13.52 4.68 0.79
N GLN A 62 -14.67 4.78 1.46
CA GLN A 62 -15.10 6.03 2.06
C GLN A 62 -14.63 6.07 3.51
N ARG A 63 -13.88 7.12 3.87
CA ARG A 63 -13.42 7.35 5.24
C ARG A 63 -14.60 7.43 6.20
N ALA A 64 -14.46 6.86 7.40
CA ALA A 64 -15.53 6.84 8.38
C ALA A 64 -15.91 8.28 8.78
N ALA A 65 -17.18 8.49 9.15
CA ALA A 65 -17.68 9.80 9.53
C ALA A 65 -16.96 10.41 10.76
N GLY A 66 -16.32 9.59 11.58
CA GLY A 66 -15.56 10.00 12.77
C GLY A 66 -14.07 10.25 12.53
N ASP A 67 -13.56 10.00 11.33
CA ASP A 67 -12.15 10.21 11.01
C ASP A 67 -11.84 11.68 10.69
N VAL A 68 -10.57 12.06 10.83
CA VAL A 68 -10.05 13.25 10.15
C VAL A 68 -10.30 13.10 8.64
N ASP A 69 -10.74 14.19 8.00
CA ASP A 69 -11.15 14.18 6.59
C ASP A 69 -12.27 13.17 6.27
N ALA A 70 -13.27 13.09 7.15
CA ALA A 70 -14.44 12.23 7.03
C ALA A 70 -15.11 12.26 5.64
N ASN A 71 -15.67 11.11 5.25
CA ASN A 71 -16.48 10.92 4.04
C ASN A 71 -15.75 11.14 2.70
N LYS A 72 -14.44 11.43 2.70
CA LYS A 72 -13.62 11.43 1.47
C LYS A 72 -13.43 10.00 0.97
N TRP A 73 -13.25 9.88 -0.34
CA TRP A 73 -12.99 8.61 -1.02
C TRP A 73 -11.50 8.48 -1.32
N GLU A 74 -10.92 7.34 -0.96
CA GLU A 74 -9.50 7.05 -1.17
C GLU A 74 -9.26 5.57 -1.48
N PRO A 75 -8.15 5.22 -2.16
CA PRO A 75 -7.73 3.83 -2.24
C PRO A 75 -7.31 3.30 -0.85
N PRO A 76 -7.41 1.98 -0.62
CA PRO A 76 -6.86 1.37 0.59
C PRO A 76 -5.37 1.69 0.73
N GLY A 77 -4.91 2.01 1.93
CA GLY A 77 -3.54 2.44 2.12
C GLY A 77 -3.25 3.01 3.50
N GLY A 78 -1.98 3.27 3.76
CA GLY A 78 -1.56 3.70 5.08
C GLY A 78 -0.05 3.76 5.24
N ALA A 79 0.37 3.74 6.50
CA ALA A 79 1.77 3.85 6.89
C ALA A 79 2.55 2.59 6.48
N PHE A 80 3.81 2.78 6.08
CA PHE A 80 4.79 1.71 6.06
C PHE A 80 5.39 1.55 7.47
N ASP A 81 4.89 0.54 8.21
CA ASP A 81 5.29 0.27 9.59
C ASP A 81 6.67 -0.40 9.65
N ASP A 82 7.34 -0.30 10.81
CA ASP A 82 8.65 -0.92 11.02
C ASP A 82 8.59 -2.47 11.02
N ASP A 83 7.42 -3.03 11.35
CA ASP A 83 7.15 -4.47 11.34
C ASP A 83 6.79 -5.03 9.95
N ASP A 84 6.61 -4.17 8.94
CA ASP A 84 6.32 -4.62 7.58
C ASP A 84 7.61 -5.08 6.87
N ASN A 85 7.61 -6.34 6.40
CA ASN A 85 8.78 -6.91 5.71
C ASN A 85 9.23 -6.08 4.50
N THR A 86 8.27 -5.56 3.73
CA THR A 86 8.53 -4.67 2.58
C THR A 86 7.37 -3.70 2.36
N ILE A 87 7.57 -2.65 1.56
CA ILE A 87 6.47 -1.74 1.13
C ILE A 87 5.28 -2.52 0.54
N LEU A 88 5.55 -3.55 -0.27
CA LEU A 88 4.48 -4.41 -0.80
C LEU A 88 3.74 -5.24 0.26
N HIS A 89 4.37 -5.59 1.39
CA HIS A 89 3.67 -6.25 2.50
C HIS A 89 2.79 -5.26 3.26
N ALA A 90 3.24 -4.02 3.45
CA ALA A 90 2.40 -2.95 3.98
C ALA A 90 1.15 -2.74 3.10
N ALA A 91 1.33 -2.71 1.78
CA ALA A 91 0.24 -2.63 0.81
C ALA A 91 -0.76 -3.77 0.92
N ALA A 92 -0.27 -5.01 1.03
CA ALA A 92 -1.11 -6.18 1.17
C ALA A 92 -1.86 -6.18 2.51
N ARG A 93 -1.21 -5.70 3.57
CA ARG A 93 -1.81 -5.55 4.90
C ARG A 93 -2.94 -4.52 4.88
N GLU A 94 -2.69 -3.29 4.40
CA GLU A 94 -3.71 -2.23 4.40
C GLU A 94 -4.91 -2.64 3.54
N LEU A 95 -4.68 -3.23 2.37
CA LEU A 95 -5.77 -3.72 1.53
C LEU A 95 -6.66 -4.74 2.26
N TRP A 96 -6.07 -5.63 3.05
CA TRP A 96 -6.83 -6.60 3.83
C TRP A 96 -7.51 -5.98 5.03
N GLU A 97 -6.82 -5.10 5.77
CA GLU A 97 -7.38 -4.46 6.96
C GLU A 97 -8.59 -3.58 6.64
N GLU A 98 -8.58 -2.91 5.50
CA GLU A 98 -9.60 -1.91 5.15
C GLU A 98 -10.67 -2.43 4.18
N ALA A 99 -10.33 -3.39 3.31
CA ALA A 99 -11.25 -3.95 2.32
C ALA A 99 -11.48 -5.47 2.43
N GLY A 100 -10.78 -6.17 3.31
CA GLY A 100 -10.88 -7.63 3.46
C GLY A 100 -10.34 -8.42 2.27
N LEU A 101 -9.60 -7.79 1.35
CA LEU A 101 -9.09 -8.42 0.13
C LEU A 101 -7.65 -8.93 0.32
N GLU A 102 -7.38 -10.14 -0.15
CA GLU A 102 -6.04 -10.71 -0.18
C GLU A 102 -5.36 -10.44 -1.55
N VAL A 103 -4.11 -10.00 -1.54
CA VAL A 103 -3.39 -9.68 -2.78
C VAL A 103 -2.94 -10.96 -3.49
N GLY A 104 -3.41 -11.19 -4.70
CA GLY A 104 -2.87 -12.23 -5.58
C GLY A 104 -1.60 -11.78 -6.32
N ARG A 105 -1.57 -10.53 -6.83
CA ARG A 105 -0.44 -10.00 -7.61
C ARG A 105 -0.39 -8.48 -7.63
N PHE A 106 0.80 -7.91 -7.40
CA PHE A 106 1.11 -6.52 -7.74
C PHE A 106 1.60 -6.41 -9.19
N ARG A 107 0.96 -5.55 -9.99
CA ARG A 107 1.22 -5.44 -11.43
C ARG A 107 2.14 -4.30 -11.84
N GLY A 108 1.98 -3.12 -11.24
CA GLY A 108 2.67 -1.92 -11.70
C GLY A 108 2.62 -0.79 -10.68
N LEU A 109 3.57 0.12 -10.80
CA LEU A 109 3.57 1.40 -10.10
C LEU A 109 2.64 2.35 -10.85
N VAL A 110 1.89 3.17 -10.12
CA VAL A 110 1.05 4.22 -10.69
C VAL A 110 1.63 5.57 -10.29
N GLY A 111 2.03 6.35 -11.30
CA GLY A 111 2.73 7.62 -11.09
C GLY A 111 4.14 7.46 -10.52
N ASP A 112 4.74 8.59 -10.15
CA ASP A 112 6.03 8.63 -9.46
C ASP A 112 5.83 8.85 -7.95
N PRO A 113 6.73 8.34 -7.08
CA PRO A 113 6.70 8.66 -5.66
C PRO A 113 6.77 10.17 -5.45
N TYR A 114 5.81 10.70 -4.68
CA TYR A 114 5.79 12.11 -4.32
C TYR A 114 6.50 12.33 -2.98
N PHE A 115 7.36 13.34 -2.93
CA PHE A 115 8.12 13.70 -1.73
C PHE A 115 7.66 15.06 -1.23
N PHE A 116 7.21 15.10 0.02
CA PHE A 116 6.91 16.35 0.71
C PHE A 116 8.20 16.87 1.33
N SER A 117 8.64 18.05 0.92
CA SER A 117 9.67 18.80 1.64
C SER A 117 9.02 19.59 2.78
N ALA A 118 9.71 19.65 3.92
CA ALA A 118 9.39 20.60 4.99
C ALA A 118 9.68 22.04 4.57
#